data_AF-A0A314YRP3-F1
#
_entry.id   AF-A0A314YRP3-F1
#
_cell.length_a   1.000
_cell.length_b   1.000
_cell.length_c   1.000
_cell.angle_alpha   90.00
_cell.angle_beta   90.00
_cell.angle_gamma   90.00
#
_symmetry.space_group_name_H-M   'P 1'
#
loop_
_entity.id
_entity.type
_entity.pdbx_description
1 polymer ?
#
loop_
_entity_poly.entity_id
_entity_poly.type
_entity_poly.pdbx_seq_one_letter_code
_entity_poly.pdbx_strand_id
1 'polypeptide(L)'
;MEGSESLTDILFSWSLQDILNENLYQHKVEKIPESFQSVQDHFGSYSYPLLDDTRTQLRSSMEIMDRAPYSKVISVEELNPYGTKLYDIKVDCWRNLSTDGSKGPYKILPGDVFVLADTRPETVSDLQKLGSSWAFLVVTEVSKNKNEDDRTALHFKVKASKEFEVNHSIHKSIFMVFLLNIAPYIRIWKAMHMSGSATWKVQIFGLSA
;
A
#
# COMPACT_ATOMS: atom_id res chain seq x y z
N MET A 1 16.94 -12.60 -12.39
CA MET A 1 17.30 -11.70 -11.29
C MET A 1 16.23 -11.90 -10.23
N GLU A 2 16.60 -12.67 -9.22
CA GLU A 2 15.75 -13.17 -8.15
C GLU A 2 16.30 -12.54 -6.86
N GLY A 3 15.47 -11.85 -6.09
CA GLY A 3 15.82 -11.47 -4.71
C GLY A 3 16.09 -9.98 -4.40
N SER A 4 15.52 -8.99 -5.10
CA SER A 4 15.30 -7.68 -4.46
C SER A 4 13.87 -7.58 -3.97
N GLU A 5 13.70 -7.45 -2.66
CA GLU A 5 12.40 -7.28 -2.01
C GLU A 5 11.73 -5.99 -2.53
N SER A 6 10.47 -6.09 -2.97
CA SER A 6 9.75 -4.90 -3.41
C SER A 6 9.24 -4.12 -2.20
N LEU A 7 9.03 -2.80 -2.36
CA LEU A 7 8.42 -1.98 -1.31
C LEU A 7 7.08 -2.57 -0.81
N THR A 8 6.32 -3.18 -1.69
CA THR A 8 5.05 -3.85 -1.35
C THR A 8 5.28 -5.07 -0.45
N ASP A 9 6.35 -5.83 -0.68
CA ASP A 9 6.68 -7.00 0.15
C ASP A 9 7.12 -6.54 1.56
N ILE A 10 7.94 -5.48 1.64
CA ILE A 10 8.31 -4.86 2.92
C ILE A 10 7.07 -4.36 3.67
N LEU A 11 6.18 -3.64 2.98
CA LEU A 11 4.94 -3.14 3.60
C LEU A 11 4.07 -4.27 4.14
N PHE A 12 3.96 -5.38 3.41
CA PHE A 12 3.22 -6.56 3.85
C PHE A 12 3.89 -7.33 4.99
N SER A 13 5.20 -7.13 5.19
CA SER A 13 5.93 -7.72 6.32
C SER A 13 5.65 -7.01 7.65
N TRP A 14 5.22 -5.74 7.62
CA TRP A 14 4.99 -4.97 8.84
C TRP A 14 3.78 -5.47 9.63
N SER A 15 4.00 -5.70 10.91
CA SER A 15 2.92 -5.85 11.89
C SER A 15 2.30 -4.49 12.23
N LEU A 16 1.13 -4.52 12.89
CA LEU A 16 0.56 -3.28 13.45
C LEU A 16 1.51 -2.61 14.45
N GLN A 17 2.29 -3.39 15.21
CA GLN A 17 3.26 -2.84 16.14
C GLN A 17 4.39 -2.12 15.41
N ASP A 18 4.87 -2.67 14.28
CA ASP A 18 5.89 -2.02 13.46
C ASP A 18 5.37 -0.70 12.89
N ILE A 19 4.15 -0.68 12.36
CA ILE A 19 3.53 0.53 11.80
C ILE A 19 3.41 1.63 12.87
N LEU A 20 2.96 1.26 14.08
CA LEU A 20 2.77 2.18 15.19
C LEU A 20 4.09 2.60 15.88
N ASN A 21 5.18 1.87 15.66
CA ASN A 21 6.46 2.16 16.28
C ASN A 21 7.19 3.30 15.54
N GLU A 22 7.15 4.50 16.12
CA GLU A 22 7.88 5.68 15.62
C GLU A 22 9.40 5.48 15.55
N ASN A 23 9.94 4.53 16.32
CA ASN A 23 11.37 4.27 16.39
C ASN A 23 11.82 3.07 15.54
N LEU A 24 10.94 2.50 14.71
CA LEU A 24 11.24 1.27 13.94
C LEU A 24 12.55 1.38 13.14
N TYR A 25 12.79 2.55 12.53
CA TYR A 25 13.98 2.83 11.72
C TYR A 25 14.90 3.90 12.31
N GLN A 26 14.72 4.30 13.58
CA GLN A 26 15.45 5.43 14.19
C GLN A 26 16.98 5.33 14.05
N HIS A 27 17.53 4.12 14.23
CA HIS A 27 18.97 3.86 14.14
C HIS A 27 19.43 3.44 12.74
N LYS A 28 18.53 3.44 11.75
CA LYS A 28 18.78 3.09 10.35
C LYS A 28 18.66 4.31 9.43
N VAL A 29 17.88 5.32 9.86
CA VAL A 29 17.84 6.64 9.23
C VAL A 29 19.05 7.43 9.72
N GLU A 30 20.15 7.33 8.98
CA GLU A 30 21.37 8.10 9.24
C GLU A 30 21.30 9.49 8.60
N LYS A 31 22.10 10.43 9.10
CA LYS A 31 22.23 11.75 8.48
C LYS A 31 22.80 11.56 7.07
N ILE A 32 22.10 12.10 6.08
CA ILE A 32 22.55 12.09 4.69
C ILE A 32 23.91 12.82 4.60
N PRO A 33 24.97 12.15 4.12
CA PRO A 33 26.30 12.76 4.00
C PRO A 33 26.32 13.82 2.89
N GLU A 34 27.28 14.74 2.96
CA GLU A 34 27.44 15.81 1.96
C GLU A 34 27.92 15.28 0.59
N SER A 35 28.57 14.11 0.58
CA SER A 35 29.04 13.44 -0.63
C SER A 35 28.95 11.93 -0.49
N PHE A 36 28.92 11.24 -1.64
CA PHE A 36 28.80 9.78 -1.72
C PHE A 36 29.96 9.21 -2.55
N GLN A 37 30.46 8.05 -2.14
CA GLN A 37 31.55 7.36 -2.84
C GLN A 37 31.06 6.67 -4.12
N SER A 38 29.78 6.32 -4.18
CA SER A 38 29.15 5.74 -5.36
C SER A 38 27.67 6.11 -5.49
N VAL A 39 27.12 5.89 -6.69
CA VAL A 39 25.66 5.98 -6.96
C VAL A 39 24.87 5.00 -6.10
N GLN A 40 25.45 3.82 -5.81
CA GLN A 40 24.83 2.82 -4.96
C GLN A 40 24.72 3.32 -3.51
N ASP A 41 25.76 3.97 -2.99
CA ASP A 41 25.74 4.55 -1.64
C ASP A 41 24.73 5.70 -1.55
N HIS A 42 24.65 6.53 -2.61
CA HIS A 42 23.66 7.59 -2.71
C HIS A 42 22.23 7.05 -2.62
N PHE A 43 21.83 6.14 -3.51
CA PHE A 43 20.47 5.60 -3.51
C PHE A 43 20.20 4.71 -2.29
N GLY A 44 21.20 3.98 -1.80
CA GLY A 44 21.08 3.20 -0.57
C GLY A 44 20.75 4.05 0.65
N SER A 45 21.31 5.27 0.75
CA SER A 45 21.05 6.19 1.86
C SER A 45 19.59 6.62 2.00
N TYR A 46 18.81 6.57 0.90
CA TYR A 46 17.38 6.93 0.90
C TYR A 46 16.44 5.76 1.18
N SER A 47 16.95 4.52 1.29
CA SER A 47 16.09 3.35 1.49
C SER A 47 15.34 3.41 2.82
N TYR A 48 16.04 3.57 3.95
CA TYR A 48 15.38 3.69 5.26
C TYR A 48 14.54 4.97 5.43
N PRO A 49 14.98 6.16 4.97
CA PRO A 49 14.13 7.35 4.94
C PRO A 49 12.81 7.12 4.20
N LEU A 50 12.84 6.45 3.03
CA LEU A 50 11.63 6.16 2.27
C LEU A 50 10.71 5.16 2.99
N LEU A 51 11.28 4.13 3.63
CA LEU A 51 10.53 3.17 4.42
C LEU A 51 9.86 3.84 5.62
N ASP A 52 10.57 4.71 6.33
CA ASP A 52 10.03 5.41 7.49
C ASP A 52 8.95 6.43 7.10
N ASP A 53 9.11 7.16 5.98
CA ASP A 53 8.05 8.04 5.46
C ASP A 53 6.81 7.23 5.05
N THR A 54 7.00 6.13 4.32
CA THR A 54 5.89 5.24 3.91
C THR A 54 5.15 4.68 5.12
N ARG A 55 5.87 4.20 6.13
CA ARG A 55 5.32 3.71 7.41
C ARG A 55 4.55 4.81 8.14
N THR A 56 5.11 6.01 8.22
CA THR A 56 4.50 7.16 8.90
C THR A 56 3.19 7.58 8.21
N GLN A 57 3.17 7.63 6.88
CA GLN A 57 1.93 7.90 6.14
C GLN A 57 0.88 6.81 6.34
N LEU A 58 1.30 5.54 6.33
CA LEU A 58 0.41 4.42 6.60
C LEU A 58 -0.21 4.53 8.00
N ARG A 59 0.60 4.81 9.02
CA ARG A 59 0.12 5.06 10.38
C ARG A 59 -0.89 6.21 10.43
N SER A 60 -0.52 7.37 9.88
CA SER A 60 -1.37 8.57 9.86
C SER A 60 -2.73 8.28 9.24
N SER A 61 -2.76 7.50 8.16
CA SER A 61 -4.00 7.06 7.54
C SER A 61 -4.85 6.16 8.46
N MET A 62 -4.22 5.24 9.20
CA MET A 62 -4.92 4.37 10.14
C MET A 62 -5.53 5.13 11.33
N GLU A 63 -5.01 6.31 11.67
CA GLU A 63 -5.57 7.18 12.72
C GLU A 63 -6.88 7.86 12.30
N ILE A 64 -7.13 8.00 10.99
CA ILE A 64 -8.35 8.63 10.42
C ILE A 64 -9.21 7.64 9.62
N MET A 65 -9.04 6.34 9.88
CA MET A 65 -9.68 5.25 9.15
C MET A 65 -11.21 5.31 9.22
N ASP A 66 -11.77 5.82 10.31
CA ASP A 66 -13.22 6.04 10.49
C ASP A 66 -13.82 6.92 9.37
N ARG A 67 -13.03 7.85 8.82
CA ARG A 67 -13.47 8.80 7.79
C ARG A 67 -13.07 8.39 6.38
N ALA A 68 -12.26 7.34 6.25
CA ALA A 68 -11.72 6.93 4.97
C ALA A 68 -12.81 6.37 4.03
N PRO A 69 -12.62 6.49 2.70
CA PRO A 69 -13.41 5.77 1.73
C PRO A 69 -13.48 4.28 2.04
N TYR A 70 -14.68 3.72 2.00
CA TYR A 70 -14.89 2.29 2.22
C TYR A 70 -15.95 1.72 1.30
N SER A 71 -15.89 0.41 1.06
CA SER A 71 -16.92 -0.31 0.32
C SER A 71 -17.12 -1.72 0.89
N LYS A 72 -18.30 -2.28 0.63
CA LYS A 72 -18.59 -3.69 0.91
C LYS A 72 -18.10 -4.53 -0.26
N VAL A 73 -17.43 -5.63 0.04
CA VAL A 73 -16.96 -6.58 -0.98
C VAL A 73 -18.12 -7.48 -1.41
N ILE A 74 -18.29 -7.60 -2.72
CA ILE A 74 -19.30 -8.44 -3.37
C ILE A 74 -18.71 -9.81 -3.69
N SER A 75 -17.51 -9.85 -4.29
CA SER A 75 -16.82 -11.09 -4.61
C SER A 75 -15.30 -10.93 -4.51
N VAL A 76 -14.64 -12.03 -4.22
CA VAL A 76 -13.18 -12.18 -4.18
C VAL A 76 -12.86 -13.49 -4.90
N GLU A 77 -12.11 -13.41 -5.99
CA GLU A 77 -11.74 -14.55 -6.81
C GLU A 77 -10.22 -14.66 -6.85
N GLU A 78 -9.66 -15.78 -6.41
CA GLU A 78 -8.22 -15.99 -6.49
C GLU A 78 -7.81 -16.26 -7.95
N LEU A 79 -6.89 -15.44 -8.47
CA LEU A 79 -6.49 -15.50 -9.87
C LEU A 79 -5.52 -16.64 -10.18
N ASN A 80 -4.80 -17.12 -9.16
CA ASN A 80 -3.88 -18.23 -9.31
C ASN A 80 -3.76 -19.00 -7.99
N PRO A 81 -4.31 -20.24 -7.91
CA PRO A 81 -4.42 -21.03 -6.68
C PRO A 81 -3.07 -21.53 -6.13
N TYR A 82 -1.95 -21.23 -6.79
CA TYR A 82 -0.61 -21.64 -6.36
C TYR A 82 0.13 -20.55 -5.56
N GLY A 83 -0.55 -19.87 -4.63
CA GLY A 83 0.09 -19.07 -3.58
C GLY A 83 0.57 -17.67 -4.01
N THR A 84 0.03 -17.10 -5.09
CA THR A 84 0.42 -15.75 -5.53
C THR A 84 -0.22 -14.62 -4.71
N LYS A 85 -1.23 -14.94 -3.89
CA LYS A 85 -2.04 -13.95 -3.12
C LYS A 85 -2.60 -12.84 -4.01
N LEU A 86 -2.89 -13.17 -5.27
CA LEU A 86 -3.48 -12.27 -6.25
C LEU A 86 -4.96 -12.57 -6.36
N TYR A 87 -5.77 -11.54 -6.17
CA TYR A 87 -7.23 -11.66 -6.18
C TYR A 87 -7.83 -10.66 -7.15
N ASP A 88 -8.90 -11.07 -7.83
CA ASP A 88 -9.84 -10.17 -8.47
C ASP A 88 -10.96 -9.85 -7.48
N ILE A 89 -11.22 -8.56 -7.26
CA ILE A 89 -12.18 -8.10 -6.28
C ILE A 89 -13.26 -7.29 -6.97
N LYS A 90 -14.51 -7.63 -6.65
CA LYS A 90 -15.67 -6.80 -6.94
C LYS A 90 -16.20 -6.16 -5.68
N VAL A 91 -16.45 -4.86 -5.72
CA VAL A 91 -17.03 -4.10 -4.61
C VAL A 91 -18.38 -3.50 -5.00
N ASP A 92 -19.18 -3.16 -3.99
CA ASP A 92 -20.35 -2.29 -4.12
C ASP A 92 -19.91 -0.83 -4.29
N CYS A 93 -20.81 0.13 -4.18
CA CYS A 93 -20.48 1.55 -4.24
C CYS A 93 -19.53 2.00 -3.11
N TRP A 94 -18.58 2.87 -3.46
CA TRP A 94 -17.71 3.52 -2.49
C TRP A 94 -18.48 4.56 -1.67
N ARG A 95 -18.29 4.49 -0.35
CA ARG A 95 -18.90 5.38 0.64
C ARG A 95 -17.80 6.19 1.30
N ASN A 96 -18.02 7.50 1.41
CA ASN A 96 -17.12 8.41 2.09
C ASN A 96 -17.92 9.14 3.17
N LEU A 97 -17.44 9.17 4.42
CA LEU A 97 -18.07 9.98 5.47
C LEU A 97 -17.68 11.46 5.37
N SER A 98 -16.66 11.80 4.57
CA SER A 98 -16.27 13.18 4.30
C SER A 98 -17.36 13.87 3.47
N THR A 99 -18.20 14.65 4.16
CA THR A 99 -19.31 15.47 3.68
C THR A 99 -18.88 16.57 2.71
N ASP A 100 -18.55 16.19 1.49
CA ASP A 100 -18.59 17.12 0.37
C ASP A 100 -19.19 16.38 -0.83
N GLY A 101 -20.52 16.42 -0.93
CA GLY A 101 -21.29 15.78 -2.01
C GLY A 101 -20.94 16.31 -3.41
N SER A 102 -20.03 17.28 -3.52
CA SER A 102 -19.44 17.75 -4.78
C SER A 102 -18.34 16.82 -5.31
N LYS A 103 -17.70 16.03 -4.44
CA LYS A 103 -16.72 15.01 -4.83
C LYS A 103 -17.49 13.72 -5.07
N GLY A 104 -17.51 13.29 -6.33
CA GLY A 104 -18.09 12.00 -6.71
C GLY A 104 -17.48 10.82 -5.93
N PRO A 105 -17.97 9.60 -6.17
CA PRO A 105 -17.48 8.41 -5.49
C PRO A 105 -15.96 8.27 -5.61
N TYR A 106 -15.35 7.68 -4.59
CA TYR A 106 -13.90 7.46 -4.58
C TYR A 106 -13.45 6.65 -5.79
N LYS A 107 -12.36 7.08 -6.42
CA LYS A 107 -11.80 6.45 -7.61
C LYS A 107 -10.56 5.64 -7.24
N ILE A 108 -10.62 4.34 -7.54
CA ILE A 108 -9.50 3.42 -7.35
C ILE A 108 -8.39 3.67 -8.37
N LEU A 109 -7.15 3.56 -7.90
CA LEU A 109 -5.91 3.73 -8.61
C LEU A 109 -4.94 2.58 -8.30
N PRO A 110 -4.09 2.17 -9.26
CA PRO A 110 -2.97 1.29 -8.96
C PRO A 110 -2.09 1.87 -7.84
N GLY A 111 -1.68 1.01 -6.92
CA GLY A 111 -0.93 1.38 -5.72
C GLY A 111 -1.80 1.82 -4.54
N ASP A 112 -3.13 1.87 -4.66
CA ASP A 112 -3.97 2.08 -3.48
C ASP A 112 -3.82 0.90 -2.51
N VAL A 113 -3.68 1.24 -1.23
CA VAL A 113 -3.60 0.31 -0.11
C VAL A 113 -4.93 0.33 0.61
N PHE A 114 -5.46 -0.86 0.91
CA PHE A 114 -6.68 -1.04 1.68
C PHE A 114 -6.44 -1.99 2.85
N VAL A 115 -7.27 -1.85 3.88
CA VAL A 115 -7.55 -2.93 4.84
C VAL A 115 -8.78 -3.68 4.36
N LEU A 116 -8.64 -4.97 4.15
CA LEU A 116 -9.74 -5.92 4.02
C LEU A 116 -10.06 -6.49 5.39
N ALA A 117 -11.31 -6.48 5.83
CA ALA A 117 -11.70 -7.03 7.13
C ALA A 117 -13.13 -7.57 7.13
N ASP A 118 -13.41 -8.48 8.05
CA ASP A 118 -14.73 -9.12 8.25
C ASP A 118 -15.77 -8.27 9.00
N THR A 119 -15.34 -7.10 9.45
CA THR A 119 -16.13 -5.99 10.00
C THR A 119 -15.50 -4.71 9.47
N ARG A 120 -16.24 -3.60 9.40
CA ARG A 120 -15.63 -2.31 9.03
C ARG A 120 -14.75 -1.83 10.19
N PRO A 121 -13.41 -1.80 10.05
CA PRO A 121 -12.57 -1.21 11.07
C PRO A 121 -12.70 0.31 11.00
N GLU A 122 -12.86 0.95 12.17
CA GLU A 122 -12.83 2.40 12.30
C GLU A 122 -11.56 2.86 13.01
N THR A 123 -10.93 1.95 13.77
CA THR A 123 -9.72 2.21 14.55
C THR A 123 -8.74 1.05 14.43
N VAL A 124 -7.47 1.30 14.77
CA VAL A 124 -6.44 0.23 14.89
C VAL A 124 -6.83 -0.81 15.94
N SER A 125 -7.52 -0.40 17.01
CA SER A 125 -8.00 -1.31 18.05
C SER A 125 -9.01 -2.32 17.51
N ASP A 126 -9.81 -1.98 16.50
CA ASP A 126 -10.73 -2.92 15.85
C ASP A 126 -10.00 -4.08 15.15
N LEU A 127 -8.80 -3.80 14.61
CA LEU A 127 -7.93 -4.79 13.97
C LEU A 127 -7.22 -5.69 14.99
N GLN A 128 -7.11 -5.25 16.24
CA GLN A 128 -6.45 -6.00 17.32
C GLN A 128 -7.42 -6.86 18.13
N LYS A 129 -8.74 -6.70 17.95
CA LYS A 129 -9.75 -7.50 18.65
C LYS A 129 -9.57 -8.98 18.38
N LEU A 130 -9.72 -9.80 19.42
CA LEU A 130 -9.68 -11.26 19.29
C LEU A 130 -10.75 -11.72 18.29
N GLY A 131 -10.33 -12.52 17.30
CA GLY A 131 -11.22 -13.01 16.24
C GLY A 131 -11.41 -12.04 15.06
N SER A 132 -10.75 -10.87 15.07
CA SER A 132 -10.69 -9.96 13.94
C SER A 132 -9.83 -10.57 12.82
N SER A 133 -10.44 -10.83 11.66
CA SER A 133 -9.72 -11.26 10.46
C SER A 133 -9.57 -10.10 9.49
N TRP A 134 -8.33 -9.67 9.27
CA TRP A 134 -8.01 -8.57 8.36
C TRP A 134 -6.71 -8.80 7.60
N ALA A 135 -6.56 -8.18 6.43
CA ALA A 135 -5.35 -8.20 5.62
C ALA A 135 -5.14 -6.87 4.88
N PHE A 136 -3.88 -6.49 4.64
CA PHE A 136 -3.58 -5.42 3.68
C PHE A 136 -3.74 -5.92 2.25
N LEU A 137 -4.27 -5.05 1.40
CA LEU A 137 -4.37 -5.21 -0.04
C LEU A 137 -3.67 -4.05 -0.74
N VAL A 138 -3.00 -4.33 -1.85
CA VAL A 138 -2.45 -3.31 -2.76
C VAL A 138 -3.04 -3.52 -4.14
N VAL A 139 -3.68 -2.49 -4.70
CA VAL A 139 -4.24 -2.54 -6.05
C VAL A 139 -3.11 -2.61 -7.07
N THR A 140 -3.13 -3.65 -7.90
CA THR A 140 -2.13 -3.86 -8.96
C THR A 140 -2.65 -3.38 -10.31
N GLU A 141 -3.91 -3.67 -10.61
CA GLU A 141 -4.54 -3.33 -11.88
C GLU A 141 -6.00 -2.91 -11.64
N VAL A 142 -6.46 -1.91 -12.38
CA VAL A 142 -7.85 -1.47 -12.36
C VAL A 142 -8.46 -1.83 -13.70
N SER A 143 -9.55 -2.61 -13.70
CA SER A 143 -10.24 -2.96 -14.94
C SER A 143 -10.87 -1.69 -15.53
N LYS A 144 -10.49 -1.33 -16.75
CA LYS A 144 -11.17 -0.27 -17.50
C LYS A 144 -12.29 -0.93 -18.29
N ASN A 145 -13.51 -0.96 -17.75
CA ASN A 145 -14.66 -1.32 -18.56
C ASN A 145 -14.77 -0.31 -19.71
N LYS A 146 -14.77 -0.81 -20.96
CA LYS A 146 -14.83 0.03 -22.17
C LYS A 146 -16.23 0.58 -22.44
N ASN A 147 -17.26 0.11 -21.73
CA ASN A 147 -18.67 0.30 -22.06
C ASN A 147 -19.52 0.96 -20.96
N GLU A 148 -18.94 1.37 -19.84
CA GLU A 148 -19.71 2.02 -18.78
C GLU A 148 -19.13 3.41 -18.52
N ASP A 149 -19.99 4.41 -18.61
CA ASP A 149 -19.81 5.80 -18.19
C ASP A 149 -19.67 5.91 -16.65
N ASP A 150 -19.32 4.81 -15.98
CA ASP A 150 -19.30 4.71 -14.54
C ASP A 150 -17.91 5.10 -14.05
N ARG A 151 -17.84 6.30 -13.46
CA ARG A 151 -16.61 6.98 -13.04
C ARG A 151 -15.89 6.28 -11.87
N THR A 152 -16.31 5.07 -11.53
CA THR A 152 -15.93 4.31 -10.34
C THR A 152 -15.62 2.89 -10.77
N ALA A 153 -14.34 2.51 -10.79
CA ALA A 153 -14.00 1.11 -11.02
C ALA A 153 -14.47 0.29 -9.81
N LEU A 154 -15.41 -0.64 -10.05
CA LEU A 154 -15.94 -1.56 -9.04
C LEU A 154 -15.27 -2.94 -9.11
N HIS A 155 -14.37 -3.14 -10.07
CA HIS A 155 -13.70 -4.41 -10.34
C HIS A 155 -12.21 -4.17 -10.60
N PHE A 156 -11.34 -4.81 -9.83
CA PHE A 156 -9.91 -4.54 -9.84
C PHE A 156 -9.13 -5.68 -9.20
N LYS A 157 -7.86 -5.79 -9.59
CA LYS A 157 -6.94 -6.80 -9.06
C LYS A 157 -6.12 -6.25 -7.92
N VAL A 158 -5.88 -7.09 -6.94
CA VAL A 158 -5.06 -6.77 -5.76
C VAL A 158 -4.03 -7.86 -5.49
N LYS A 159 -2.95 -7.47 -4.82
CA LYS A 159 -2.06 -8.38 -4.08
C LYS A 159 -2.41 -8.26 -2.60
N ALA A 160 -2.49 -9.39 -1.90
CA ALA A 160 -2.74 -9.42 -0.46
C ALA A 160 -1.46 -9.75 0.34
N SER A 161 -1.39 -9.21 1.57
CA SER A 161 -0.33 -9.52 2.55
C SER A 161 -0.31 -10.99 2.97
N LYS A 162 -1.49 -11.58 3.14
CA LYS A 162 -1.68 -12.98 3.50
C LYS A 162 -2.89 -13.56 2.77
N GLU A 163 -2.96 -14.88 2.72
CA GLU A 163 -4.14 -15.57 2.24
C GLU A 163 -5.33 -15.13 3.09
N PHE A 164 -6.40 -14.75 2.40
CA PHE A 164 -7.64 -14.36 3.06
C PHE A 164 -8.67 -15.45 2.78
N GLU A 165 -8.97 -16.24 3.81
CA GLU A 165 -10.02 -17.25 3.72
C GLU A 165 -11.37 -16.55 3.60
N VAL A 166 -11.86 -16.45 2.36
CA VAL A 166 -13.25 -16.06 2.10
C VAL A 166 -14.09 -17.28 2.39
N ASN A 167 -14.40 -17.51 3.67
CA ASN A 167 -15.34 -18.56 4.03
C ASN A 167 -16.69 -18.23 3.38
N HIS A 168 -17.00 -18.94 2.29
CA HIS A 168 -18.29 -18.88 1.60
C HIS A 168 -19.45 -19.37 2.48
N SER A 169 -19.13 -19.95 3.64
CA SER A 169 -20.05 -20.34 4.69
C SER A 169 -20.16 -19.24 5.74
N ILE A 170 -21.37 -18.66 5.82
CA ILE A 170 -21.88 -17.68 6.79
C ILE A 170 -21.83 -16.23 6.27
N HIS A 171 -23.00 -15.58 6.35
CA HIS A 171 -23.40 -14.23 5.94
C HIS A 171 -22.56 -13.03 6.47
N LYS A 172 -21.25 -13.18 6.65
CA LYS A 172 -20.37 -12.11 7.16
C LYS A 172 -20.03 -11.15 6.02
N SER A 173 -20.39 -9.89 6.19
CA SER A 173 -20.06 -8.85 5.21
C SER A 173 -18.60 -8.49 5.34
N ILE A 174 -17.85 -8.57 4.24
CA ILE A 174 -16.45 -8.15 4.18
C ILE A 174 -16.40 -6.69 3.72
N PHE A 175 -15.50 -5.92 4.31
CA PHE A 175 -15.32 -4.49 4.03
C PHE A 175 -13.90 -4.22 3.58
N MET A 176 -13.77 -3.24 2.67
CA MET A 176 -12.50 -2.63 2.30
C MET A 176 -12.50 -1.18 2.75
N VAL A 177 -11.45 -0.76 3.45
CA VAL A 177 -11.23 0.63 3.89
C VAL A 177 -9.93 1.14 3.31
N PHE A 178 -9.99 2.27 2.61
CA PHE A 178 -8.83 2.91 1.99
C PHE A 178 -7.86 3.41 3.06
N LEU A 179 -6.56 3.27 2.78
CA LEU A 179 -5.52 3.86 3.61
C LEU A 179 -4.77 4.96 2.85
N LEU A 180 -3.96 4.59 1.86
CA LEU A 180 -3.11 5.52 1.13
C LEU A 180 -2.78 4.99 -0.25
N ASN A 181 -2.30 5.84 -1.15
CA ASN A 181 -1.75 5.41 -2.43
C ASN A 181 -0.21 5.37 -2.34
N ILE A 182 0.38 4.18 -2.50
CA ILE A 182 1.83 3.98 -2.43
C ILE A 182 2.54 4.01 -3.79
N ALA A 183 1.84 4.34 -4.89
CA ALA A 183 2.46 4.37 -6.21
C ALA A 183 3.68 5.32 -6.29
N PRO A 184 3.69 6.51 -5.66
CA PRO A 184 4.88 7.36 -5.62
C PRO A 184 6.07 6.67 -4.95
N TYR A 185 5.86 6.05 -3.79
CA TYR A 185 6.89 5.33 -3.04
C TYR A 185 7.44 4.14 -3.84
N ILE A 186 6.58 3.38 -4.51
CA ILE A 186 7.00 2.27 -5.39
C ILE A 186 7.89 2.80 -6.53
N ARG A 187 7.56 3.95 -7.13
CA ARG A 187 8.36 4.54 -8.21
C ARG A 187 9.74 4.95 -7.72
N ILE A 188 9.82 5.59 -6.56
CA ILE A 188 11.09 5.98 -5.94
C ILE A 188 11.91 4.73 -5.60
N TRP A 189 11.31 3.73 -4.95
CA TRP A 189 11.97 2.45 -4.62
C TRP A 189 12.57 1.77 -5.86
N LYS A 190 11.80 1.69 -6.95
CA LYS A 190 12.29 1.14 -8.21
C LYS A 190 13.46 1.96 -8.77
N ALA A 191 13.36 3.29 -8.79
CA ALA A 191 14.43 4.15 -9.29
C ALA A 191 15.75 3.96 -8.52
N MET A 192 15.68 3.80 -7.19
CA MET A 192 16.85 3.53 -6.35
C MET A 192 17.54 2.21 -6.69
N HIS A 193 16.80 1.20 -7.14
CA HIS A 193 17.30 -0.16 -7.39
C HIS A 193 17.54 -0.48 -8.88
N MET A 194 17.38 0.50 -9.78
CA MET A 194 17.67 0.37 -11.22
C MET A 194 19.16 0.62 -11.58
N SER A 195 20.04 0.71 -10.58
CA SER A 195 21.45 1.15 -10.72
C SER A 195 22.35 0.25 -11.59
N GLY A 196 21.88 -0.90 -12.05
CA GLY A 196 22.63 -1.79 -12.95
C GLY A 196 22.60 -1.45 -14.44
N SER A 197 21.69 -0.57 -14.92
CA SER A 197 21.47 -0.37 -16.36
C SER A 197 21.42 1.08 -16.85
N ALA A 198 21.53 2.07 -15.97
CA ALA A 198 21.42 3.48 -16.32
C ALA A 198 22.75 4.22 -16.07
N THR A 199 23.24 4.92 -17.09
CA THR A 199 24.39 5.83 -16.99
C THR A 199 23.97 7.12 -16.28
N TRP A 200 23.96 7.09 -14.95
CA TRP A 200 23.72 8.28 -14.14
C TRP A 200 24.96 9.20 -14.20
N LYS A 201 24.84 10.35 -14.86
CA LYS A 201 25.80 11.45 -14.70
C LYS A 201 25.48 12.18 -13.40
N VAL A 202 26.09 11.76 -12.30
CA VAL A 202 26.09 12.56 -11.07
C VAL A 202 27.10 13.69 -11.28
N GLN A 203 26.62 14.93 -11.32
CA GLN A 203 27.48 16.10 -11.42
C GLN A 203 27.96 16.45 -10.01
N ILE A 204 29.11 15.89 -9.63
CA ILE A 204 29.77 16.20 -8.36
C ILE A 204 30.35 17.61 -8.47
N PHE A 205 29.72 18.57 -7.79
CA PHE A 205 30.32 19.88 -7.56
C PHE A 205 31.36 19.73 -6.45
N GLY A 206 32.61 19.48 -6.83
CA GLY A 206 33.74 19.64 -5.93
C GLY A 206 33.97 21.13 -5.67
N LEU A 207 33.74 21.59 -4.44
CA LEU A 207 34.25 22.87 -3.98
C LEU A 207 35.75 22.71 -3.75
N SER A 208 36.57 23.26 -4.65
CA SER A 208 37.98 23.51 -4.37
C SER A 208 38.08 24.79 -3.54
N ALA A 209 38.66 24.69 -2.35
CA ALA A 209 39.27 25.80 -1.64
C ALA A 209 40.63 25.33 -1.11
#